data_AF-A0A7V4XU44-F1
#
_entry.id   AF-A0A7V4XU44-F1
#
_cell.length_a   1.000
_cell.length_b   1.000
_cell.length_c   1.000
_cell.angle_alpha   90.00
_cell.angle_beta   90.00
_cell.angle_gamma   90.00
#
_symmetry.space_group_name_H-M   'P 1'
#
loop_
_entity.id
_entity.type
_entity.pdbx_description
1 polymer ?
#
loop_
_entity_poly.entity_id
_entity_poly.type
_entity_poly.pdbx_seq_one_letter_code
_entity_poly.pdbx_strand_id
1 'polypeptide(L)'
;MKWTGKLASSDEAKQLYQELWISLVALVQSYTAAALLAVPEESFEYSREADDECIFRAKHKQLLLWRSGTAGDGSWEVRSSAEETLAKGRFSLNEQGLVSVDGSPSMEMDAAAEILAAKIL
;
A
#
# COMPACT_ATOMS: atom_id res chain seq x y z
N MET A 1 -16.34 -33.88 14.95
CA MET A 1 -15.89 -33.31 13.68
C MET A 1 -14.79 -32.31 13.99
N LYS A 2 -13.51 -32.74 13.94
CA LYS A 2 -12.37 -31.86 14.23
C LYS A 2 -12.00 -31.14 12.94
N TRP A 3 -12.25 -29.84 12.88
CA TRP A 3 -11.70 -28.98 11.83
C TRP A 3 -10.20 -28.87 12.07
N THR A 4 -9.40 -29.69 11.38
CA THR A 4 -7.96 -29.48 11.30
C THR A 4 -7.74 -28.40 10.25
N GLY A 5 -7.78 -27.13 10.69
CA GLY A 5 -7.24 -26.03 9.90
C GLY A 5 -5.78 -26.34 9.60
N LYS A 6 -5.48 -26.62 8.33
CA LYS A 6 -4.12 -26.85 7.86
C LYS A 6 -3.39 -25.52 8.07
N LEU A 7 -2.54 -25.44 9.09
CA LEU A 7 -1.64 -24.30 9.27
C LEU A 7 -0.85 -24.17 7.97
N ALA A 8 -1.04 -23.05 7.27
CA ALA A 8 -0.25 -22.74 6.09
C ALA A 8 1.22 -22.85 6.48
N SER A 9 2.01 -23.50 5.63
CA SER A 9 3.46 -23.48 5.80
C SER A 9 3.94 -22.03 5.78
N SER A 10 5.06 -21.76 6.47
CA SER A 10 5.68 -20.42 6.49
C SER A 10 5.84 -19.83 5.08
N ASP A 11 6.04 -20.67 4.06
CA ASP A 11 6.25 -20.23 2.68
C ASP A 11 4.93 -19.94 1.95
N GLU A 12 3.86 -20.69 2.21
CA GLU A 12 2.50 -20.36 1.73
C GLU A 12 2.01 -19.03 2.32
N ALA A 13 2.27 -18.79 3.62
CA ALA A 13 1.92 -17.53 4.26
C ALA A 13 2.70 -16.34 3.67
N LYS A 14 4.01 -16.51 3.42
CA LYS A 14 4.83 -15.50 2.74
C LYS A 14 4.29 -15.16 1.36
N GLN A 15 3.98 -16.18 0.56
CA GLN A 15 3.46 -16.01 -0.79
C GLN A 15 2.10 -15.30 -0.77
N LEU A 16 1.20 -15.69 0.14
CA LEU A 16 -0.08 -15.01 0.31
C LEU A 16 0.10 -13.50 0.59
N TYR A 17 0.94 -13.13 1.56
CA TYR A 17 1.16 -11.72 1.87
C TYR A 17 1.83 -10.95 0.73
N GLN A 18 2.68 -11.61 -0.06
CA GLN A 18 3.29 -11.01 -1.24
C GLN A 18 2.23 -10.71 -2.32
N GLU A 19 1.32 -11.64 -2.61
CA GLU A 19 0.23 -11.43 -3.58
C GLU A 19 -0.75 -10.35 -3.12
N LEU A 20 -1.10 -10.35 -1.82
CA LEU A 20 -1.96 -9.32 -1.24
C LEU A 20 -1.28 -7.94 -1.26
N TRP A 21 0.03 -7.88 -1.02
CA TRP A 21 0.81 -6.65 -1.16
C TRP A 21 0.82 -6.12 -2.59
N ILE A 22 1.08 -6.98 -3.57
CA ILE A 22 1.03 -6.63 -4.99
C ILE A 22 -0.36 -6.08 -5.35
N SER A 23 -1.42 -6.70 -4.82
CA SER A 23 -2.80 -6.27 -5.03
C SER A 23 -3.06 -4.88 -4.44
N LEU A 24 -2.61 -4.63 -3.21
CA LEU A 24 -2.75 -3.32 -2.56
C LEU A 24 -2.01 -2.23 -3.35
N VAL A 25 -0.77 -2.47 -3.75
CA VAL A 25 0.04 -1.53 -4.54
C VAL A 25 -0.64 -1.21 -5.87
N ALA A 26 -1.19 -2.21 -6.57
CA ALA A 26 -1.88 -2.03 -7.84
C ALA A 26 -3.15 -1.18 -7.68
N LEU A 27 -3.89 -1.33 -6.58
CA LEU A 27 -5.05 -0.50 -6.25
C LEU A 27 -4.62 0.94 -5.96
N VAL A 28 -3.61 1.15 -5.11
CA VAL A 28 -3.09 2.51 -4.81
C VAL A 28 -2.63 3.19 -6.10
N GLN A 29 -1.92 2.48 -6.98
CA GLN A 29 -1.51 2.99 -8.28
C GLN A 29 -2.71 3.44 -9.11
N SER A 30 -3.74 2.59 -9.20
CA SER A 30 -4.92 2.81 -10.03
C SER A 30 -5.75 3.98 -9.53
N TYR A 31 -5.99 4.07 -8.22
CA TYR A 31 -6.71 5.19 -7.60
C TYR A 31 -5.94 6.50 -7.71
N THR A 32 -4.62 6.48 -7.51
CA THR A 32 -3.77 7.67 -7.67
C THR A 32 -3.80 8.17 -9.11
N ALA A 33 -3.61 7.26 -10.09
CA ALA A 33 -3.67 7.60 -11.51
C ALA A 33 -5.05 8.19 -11.87
N ALA A 34 -6.14 7.54 -11.43
CA ALA A 34 -7.50 8.00 -11.70
C ALA A 34 -7.78 9.39 -11.13
N ALA A 35 -7.32 9.67 -9.91
CA ALA A 35 -7.49 10.98 -9.28
C ALA A 35 -6.68 12.07 -10.01
N LEU A 36 -5.43 11.79 -10.40
CA LEU A 36 -4.56 12.76 -11.08
C LEU A 36 -4.97 13.01 -12.54
N LEU A 37 -5.65 12.06 -13.20
CA LEU A 37 -6.22 12.27 -14.55
C LEU A 37 -7.20 13.44 -14.62
N ALA A 38 -7.87 13.78 -13.50
CA ALA A 38 -8.81 14.89 -13.42
C ALA A 38 -8.12 16.24 -13.14
N VAL A 39 -6.81 16.26 -12.86
CA VAL A 39 -6.06 17.46 -12.47
C VAL A 39 -5.26 17.99 -13.67
N PRO A 40 -5.53 19.23 -14.13
CA PRO A 40 -4.77 19.82 -15.23
C PRO A 40 -3.28 19.95 -14.92
N GLU A 41 -2.43 19.66 -15.91
CA GLU A 41 -0.95 19.78 -15.82
C GLU A 41 -0.29 18.95 -14.71
N GLU A 42 -0.99 17.93 -14.23
CA GLU A 42 -0.48 16.98 -13.27
C GLU A 42 0.28 15.85 -13.97
N SER A 43 1.26 15.27 -13.28
CA SER A 43 2.04 14.14 -13.77
C SER A 43 1.99 13.01 -12.77
N PHE A 44 1.87 11.78 -13.25
CA PHE A 44 1.91 10.60 -12.39
C PHE A 44 2.96 9.62 -12.88
N GLU A 45 3.85 9.22 -11.97
CA GLU A 45 4.84 8.18 -12.20
C GLU A 45 4.81 7.16 -11.06
N TYR A 46 5.09 5.91 -11.40
CA TYR A 46 5.22 4.81 -10.45
C TYR A 46 6.54 4.08 -10.69
N SER A 47 7.28 3.83 -9.62
CA SER A 47 8.44 2.95 -9.64
C SER A 47 8.34 1.88 -8.55
N ARG A 48 8.76 0.67 -8.90
CA ARG A 48 9.00 -0.41 -7.95
C ARG A 48 10.49 -0.45 -7.66
N GLU A 49 10.87 -0.16 -6.41
CA GLU A 49 12.27 -0.09 -5.98
C GLU A 49 12.77 -1.46 -5.51
N ALA A 50 11.89 -2.23 -4.86
CA ALA A 50 12.11 -3.61 -4.45
C ALA A 50 10.78 -4.39 -4.47
N ASP A 51 10.81 -5.69 -4.22
CA ASP A 51 9.58 -6.52 -4.16
C ASP A 51 8.56 -5.97 -3.14
N ASP A 52 9.06 -5.37 -2.07
CA ASP A 52 8.28 -4.84 -0.94
C ASP A 52 8.30 -3.32 -0.84
N GLU A 53 8.79 -2.59 -1.84
CA GLU A 53 8.90 -1.13 -1.79
C GLU A 53 8.53 -0.49 -3.13
N CYS A 54 7.67 0.53 -3.07
CA CYS A 54 7.27 1.30 -4.24
C CYS A 54 7.16 2.78 -3.94
N ILE A 55 7.32 3.57 -4.99
CA ILE A 55 7.22 5.03 -4.95
C ILE A 55 6.23 5.48 -6.02
N PHE A 56 5.24 6.23 -5.57
CA PHE A 56 4.29 6.97 -6.40
C PHE A 56 4.74 8.43 -6.41
N ARG A 57 4.82 9.06 -7.59
CA ARG A 57 5.24 10.45 -7.74
C ARG A 57 4.15 11.26 -8.44
N ALA A 58 3.72 12.32 -7.78
CA ALA A 58 2.94 13.41 -8.34
C ALA A 58 3.86 14.64 -8.53
N LYS A 59 3.39 15.69 -9.20
CA LYS A 59 4.20 16.89 -9.54
C LYS A 59 4.89 17.53 -8.33
N HIS A 60 4.23 17.50 -7.16
CA HIS A 60 4.71 18.18 -5.95
C HIS A 60 4.97 17.27 -4.75
N LYS A 61 4.57 16.00 -4.83
CA LYS A 61 4.63 15.06 -3.72
C LYS A 61 5.04 13.68 -4.19
N GLN A 62 5.59 12.89 -3.28
CA GLN A 62 5.87 11.49 -3.46
C GLN A 62 5.23 10.70 -2.32
N LEU A 63 4.64 9.55 -2.61
CA LEU A 63 4.22 8.58 -1.62
C LEU A 63 5.14 7.36 -1.73
N LEU A 64 5.88 7.11 -0.67
CA LEU A 64 6.65 5.89 -0.48
C LEU A 64 5.77 4.92 0.30
N LEU A 65 5.70 3.68 -0.17
CA LEU A 65 4.92 2.62 0.47
C LEU A 65 5.78 1.36 0.50
N TRP A 66 5.95 0.77 1.68
CA TRP A 66 6.73 -0.44 1.83
C TRP A 66 6.17 -1.42 2.86
N ARG A 67 6.36 -2.71 2.58
CA ARG A 67 6.01 -3.82 3.48
C ARG A 67 7.23 -4.23 4.30
N SER A 68 7.01 -4.57 5.57
CA SER A 68 8.04 -4.98 6.52
C SER A 68 8.07 -6.50 6.66
N GLY A 69 9.14 -7.12 6.17
CA GLY A 69 9.39 -8.55 6.36
C GLY A 69 8.37 -9.43 5.63
N THR A 70 8.04 -10.57 6.23
CA THR A 70 7.25 -11.63 5.58
C THR A 70 5.75 -11.55 5.84
N ALA A 71 5.32 -10.68 6.75
CA ALA A 71 3.91 -10.48 7.10
C ALA A 71 3.28 -9.33 6.30
N GLY A 72 2.05 -8.95 6.63
CA GLY A 72 1.33 -7.85 5.97
C GLY A 72 1.53 -6.47 6.60
N ASP A 73 2.39 -6.33 7.61
CA ASP A 73 2.68 -5.03 8.21
C ASP A 73 3.56 -4.19 7.28
N GLY A 74 3.33 -2.88 7.26
CA GLY A 74 4.11 -1.97 6.45
C GLY A 74 4.00 -0.52 6.91
N SER A 75 4.59 0.36 6.12
CA SER A 75 4.65 1.78 6.42
C SER A 75 4.53 2.60 5.15
N TRP A 76 4.11 3.85 5.34
CA TRP A 76 3.96 4.81 4.27
C TRP A 76 4.58 6.14 4.68
N GLU A 77 5.08 6.89 3.70
CA GLU A 77 5.66 8.20 3.90
C GLU A 77 5.31 9.11 2.72
N VAL A 78 4.88 10.34 3.01
CA VAL A 78 4.71 11.39 2.00
C VAL A 78 5.90 12.34 2.08
N ARG A 79 6.55 12.56 0.94
CA ARG A 79 7.63 13.54 0.79
C ARG A 79 7.22 14.68 -0.14
N SER A 80 7.78 15.87 0.08
CA SER A 80 7.73 16.97 -0.88
C SER A 80 8.66 16.71 -2.07
N SER A 81 8.59 17.55 -3.11
CA SER A 81 9.57 17.55 -4.21
C SER A 81 11.00 17.91 -3.76
N ALA A 82 11.16 18.49 -2.56
CA ALA A 82 12.45 18.76 -1.93
C ALA A 82 12.90 17.62 -0.98
N GLU A 83 12.24 16.46 -1.06
CA GLU A 83 12.49 15.25 -0.25
C GLU A 83 12.25 15.43 1.27
N GLU A 84 11.56 16.50 1.67
CA GLU A 84 11.16 16.69 3.07
C GLU A 84 10.00 15.76 3.41
N THR A 85 10.11 15.00 4.51
CA THR A 85 9.00 14.18 5.02
C THR A 85 7.87 15.07 5.52
N LEU A 86 6.73 15.04 4.82
CA LEU A 86 5.52 15.79 5.16
C LEU A 86 4.61 15.02 6.11
N ALA A 87 4.51 13.70 5.92
CA ALA A 87 3.69 12.82 6.74
C ALA A 87 4.24 11.39 6.67
N LYS A 88 3.92 10.58 7.69
CA LYS A 88 4.25 9.16 7.71
C LYS A 88 3.26 8.40 8.58
N GLY A 89 3.16 7.10 8.34
CA GLY A 89 2.29 6.24 9.12
C GLY A 89 2.51 4.77 8.84
N ARG A 90 1.55 3.96 9.26
CA ARG A 90 1.64 2.49 9.20
C ARG A 90 0.38 1.89 8.60
N PHE A 91 0.54 0.70 8.04
CA PHE A 91 -0.59 -0.13 7.69
C PHE A 91 -0.34 -1.58 8.13
N SER A 92 -1.41 -2.33 8.30
CA SER A 92 -1.36 -3.78 8.51
C SER A 92 -2.37 -4.46 7.60
N LEU A 93 -1.91 -5.40 6.79
CA LEU A 93 -2.70 -6.28 5.94
C LEU A 93 -2.80 -7.65 6.62
N ASN A 94 -3.99 -8.25 6.63
CA ASN A 94 -4.19 -9.61 7.16
C ASN A 94 -4.43 -10.64 6.05
N GLU A 95 -4.47 -11.91 6.43
CA GLU A 95 -4.65 -13.03 5.49
C GLU A 95 -6.00 -13.02 4.75
N GLN A 96 -6.98 -12.24 5.24
CA GLN A 96 -8.29 -12.07 4.61
C GLN A 96 -8.29 -10.92 3.58
N GLY A 97 -7.17 -10.23 3.39
CA GLY A 97 -7.09 -9.07 2.51
C GLY A 97 -7.61 -7.77 3.11
N LEU A 98 -7.93 -7.77 4.42
CA LEU A 98 -8.35 -6.53 5.11
C LEU A 98 -7.12 -5.73 5.54
N VAL A 99 -7.25 -4.41 5.46
CA VAL A 99 -6.18 -3.46 5.74
C VAL A 99 -6.61 -2.49 6.84
N SER A 100 -5.73 -2.22 7.80
CA SER A 100 -5.83 -1.10 8.73
C SER A 100 -4.77 -0.06 8.35
N VAL A 101 -5.12 1.22 8.38
CA VAL A 101 -4.20 2.34 8.14
C VAL A 101 -4.19 3.24 9.36
N ASP A 102 -3.00 3.48 9.92
CA ASP A 102 -2.77 4.34 11.11
C ASP A 102 -3.62 3.96 12.34
N GLY A 103 -3.90 2.66 12.51
CA GLY A 103 -4.71 2.15 13.62
C GLY A 103 -6.22 2.29 13.41
N SER A 104 -6.68 2.58 12.18
CA SER A 104 -8.09 2.49 11.83
C SER A 104 -8.63 1.08 12.04
N PRO A 105 -9.96 0.91 12.17
CA PRO A 105 -10.57 -0.40 11.97
C PRO A 105 -10.13 -1.02 10.64
N SER A 106 -9.98 -2.34 10.60
CA SER A 106 -9.69 -3.06 9.36
C SER A 106 -10.83 -2.85 8.36
N MET A 107 -10.48 -2.60 7.10
CA MET A 107 -11.41 -2.36 6.00
C MET A 107 -10.99 -3.13 4.76
N GLU A 108 -11.88 -3.17 3.77
CA GLU A 108 -11.60 -3.73 2.46
C GLU A 108 -10.40 -3.02 1.79
N MET A 109 -9.66 -3.78 0.99
CA MET A 109 -8.40 -3.32 0.40
C MET A 109 -8.58 -2.10 -0.52
N ASP A 110 -9.73 -2.00 -1.19
CA ASP A 110 -10.10 -0.87 -2.05
C ASP A 110 -10.23 0.42 -1.26
N ALA A 111 -10.97 0.41 -0.14
CA ALA A 111 -11.13 1.55 0.74
C ALA A 111 -9.80 1.99 1.36
N ALA A 112 -8.95 1.04 1.76
CA ALA A 112 -7.61 1.36 2.26
C ALA A 112 -6.70 1.95 1.17
N ALA A 113 -6.80 1.45 -0.06
CA ALA A 113 -6.06 1.99 -1.19
C ALA A 113 -6.48 3.42 -1.54
N GLU A 114 -7.78 3.74 -1.45
CA GLU A 114 -8.28 5.11 -1.61
C GLU A 114 -7.69 6.05 -0.53
N ILE A 115 -7.64 5.61 0.73
CA ILE A 115 -7.04 6.39 1.83
C ILE A 115 -5.55 6.65 1.57
N LEU A 116 -4.81 5.65 1.10
CA LEU A 116 -3.38 5.78 0.79
C LEU A 116 -3.15 6.68 -0.44
N ALA A 117 -3.93 6.50 -1.50
CA ALA A 117 -3.87 7.34 -2.70
C ALA A 117 -4.15 8.81 -2.35
N ALA A 118 -5.13 9.09 -1.48
CA ALA A 118 -5.44 10.45 -1.04
C ALA A 118 -4.28 11.15 -0.31
N LYS A 119 -3.24 10.43 0.14
CA LYS A 119 -2.08 11.04 0.81
C LYS A 119 -1.16 11.82 -0.15
N ILE A 120 -1.14 11.46 -1.44
CA ILE A 120 -0.28 12.10 -2.45
C ILE A 120 -1.00 13.17 -3.27
N LEU A 121 -2.33 13.20 -3.22
CA LEU A 121 -3.16 14.28 -3.80
C LEU A 121 -2.99 15.58 -3.00
#